data_AF-A0AAN6JX66-F1
#
_entry.id   AF-A0AAN6JX66-F1
#
_cell.length_a   1.000
_cell.length_b   1.000
_cell.length_c   1.000
_cell.angle_alpha   90.00
_cell.angle_beta   90.00
_cell.angle_gamma   90.00
#
_symmetry.space_group_name_H-M   'P 1'
#
loop_
_entity.id
_entity.type
_entity.pdbx_description
1 polymer ?
#
loop_
_entity_poly.entity_id
_entity_poly.type
_entity_poly.pdbx_seq_one_letter_code
_entity_poly.pdbx_strand_id
1 'polypeptide(L)'
;MTSPSDSFIDALAARATIQEDDDIGFISIPGIEAVHEYQRIAVFKKAEQQLVSSHLDANALRSRLQSITPPPLIGEERDEESRLLEAQARQDLESEGCAPCYPAHLEVPVRHPPEKYRQIIEYWQSLRSTDDVVLCAQRSDWRKFRHYQRLQRQYYRKKPFGLLEAEICERRQRNGLDGDVQLLPDTRQQSRQQDWIEFQDFHLEFWERKTKDRQKLRDQLEEARKIAGDRGVEGSGRAARDVIGIPQILEYADSILRWHDVLLQWTERQRVAMDPRPPTPVEQSSGDQDTSVFCPRDEPSNAPVAVVDFPKSTPKSTMPVSKDTTLTSPNSPRQIPKRRKTKPRRIKEMALTQYSPQRVTKAIRLAVTRTEPRAGTQRSAARQSPVQARRHHWLSTEGSHPTRKSIMTRYGRTSREPERWVPW
;
A
#
# COMPACT_ATOMS: atom_id res chain seq x y z
N MET A 1 -3.77 -44.66 51.46
CA MET A 1 -3.91 -43.19 51.34
C MET A 1 -5.12 -42.92 50.48
N THR A 2 -6.19 -42.41 51.07
CA THR A 2 -7.42 -42.05 50.34
C THR A 2 -7.18 -40.72 49.63
N SER A 3 -7.29 -40.71 48.30
CA SER A 3 -7.37 -39.48 47.53
C SER A 3 -8.53 -38.65 48.10
N PRO A 4 -8.35 -37.34 48.36
CA PRO A 4 -9.45 -36.52 48.84
C PRO A 4 -10.59 -36.56 47.83
N SER A 5 -11.81 -36.57 48.35
CA SER A 5 -13.00 -36.52 47.54
C SER A 5 -13.07 -35.21 46.76
N ASP A 6 -13.60 -35.25 45.54
CA ASP A 6 -13.84 -34.05 44.72
C ASP A 6 -14.65 -32.98 45.48
N SER A 7 -15.48 -33.40 46.45
CA SER A 7 -16.21 -32.49 47.34
C SER A 7 -15.30 -31.59 48.20
N PHE A 8 -14.11 -32.06 48.58
CA PHE A 8 -13.15 -31.26 49.34
C PHE A 8 -12.51 -30.20 48.46
N ILE A 9 -12.14 -30.56 47.23
CA ILE A 9 -11.58 -29.63 46.23
C ILE A 9 -12.60 -28.52 45.91
N ASP A 10 -13.86 -28.90 45.73
CA ASP A 10 -14.94 -27.97 45.41
C ASP A 10 -15.27 -27.03 46.57
N ALA A 11 -15.29 -27.54 47.80
CA ALA A 11 -15.51 -26.73 49.00
C ALA A 11 -14.38 -25.72 49.24
N LEU A 12 -13.14 -26.08 48.93
CA LEU A 12 -11.99 -25.17 49.05
C LEU A 12 -11.99 -24.13 47.92
N ALA A 13 -12.27 -24.54 46.69
CA ALA A 13 -12.35 -23.65 45.52
C ALA A 13 -13.46 -22.60 45.68
N ALA A 14 -14.61 -22.96 46.26
CA ALA A 14 -15.71 -22.04 46.51
C ALA A 14 -15.39 -20.93 47.52
N ARG A 15 -14.30 -21.04 48.26
CA ARG A 15 -13.81 -20.01 49.20
C ARG A 15 -12.85 -19.02 48.55
N ALA A 16 -12.53 -19.21 47.28
CA ALA A 16 -11.61 -18.34 46.56
C ALA A 16 -12.17 -16.93 46.41
N THR A 17 -11.32 -15.93 46.58
CA THR A 17 -11.65 -14.51 46.40
C THR A 17 -10.58 -13.84 45.55
N ILE A 18 -10.96 -12.79 44.80
CA ILE A 18 -10.00 -11.95 44.07
C ILE A 18 -9.60 -10.79 44.98
N GLN A 19 -8.32 -10.66 45.26
CA GLN A 19 -7.75 -9.47 45.90
C GLN A 19 -7.04 -8.65 44.83
N GLU A 20 -7.36 -7.36 44.75
CA GLU A 20 -6.72 -6.43 43.80
C GLU A 20 -5.62 -5.64 44.54
N ASP A 21 -4.41 -5.66 44.00
CA ASP A 21 -3.27 -4.85 44.46
C ASP A 21 -2.56 -4.26 43.25
N ASP A 22 -2.47 -2.93 43.17
CA ASP A 22 -1.78 -2.16 42.12
C ASP A 22 -1.93 -2.74 40.69
N ASP A 23 -3.17 -2.83 40.20
CA ASP A 23 -3.58 -3.35 38.87
C ASP A 23 -3.41 -4.86 38.64
N ILE A 24 -3.01 -5.64 39.65
CA ILE A 24 -2.89 -7.09 39.56
C ILE A 24 -3.93 -7.76 40.48
N GLY A 25 -4.82 -8.55 39.88
CA GLY A 25 -5.75 -9.41 40.62
C GLY A 25 -5.09 -10.73 41.00
N PHE A 26 -5.08 -11.06 42.30
CA PHE A 26 -4.61 -12.33 42.83
C PHE A 26 -5.79 -13.17 43.34
N ILE A 27 -5.80 -14.47 43.03
CA ILE A 27 -6.78 -15.40 43.58
C ILE A 27 -6.25 -15.88 44.95
N SER A 28 -6.91 -15.46 46.02
CA SER A 28 -6.63 -15.91 47.38
C SER A 28 -7.59 -17.04 47.78
N ILE A 29 -7.05 -18.19 48.18
CA ILE A 29 -7.82 -19.38 48.58
C ILE A 29 -7.45 -19.74 50.03
N PRO A 30 -8.26 -19.33 51.03
CA PRO A 30 -7.95 -19.59 52.43
C PRO A 30 -7.84 -21.08 52.76
N GLY A 31 -6.72 -21.48 53.37
CA GLY A 31 -6.47 -22.86 53.81
C GLY A 31 -5.84 -23.76 52.74
N ILE A 32 -5.42 -23.21 51.60
CA ILE A 32 -4.69 -23.94 50.55
C ILE A 32 -3.33 -24.48 51.04
N GLU A 33 -2.78 -23.89 52.10
CA GLU A 33 -1.52 -24.28 52.72
C GLU A 33 -1.61 -25.68 53.34
N ALA A 34 -2.79 -26.05 53.87
CA ALA A 34 -3.06 -27.36 54.45
C ALA A 34 -3.26 -28.48 53.40
N VAL A 35 -3.29 -28.12 52.12
CA VAL A 35 -3.50 -29.03 50.99
C VAL A 35 -2.16 -29.47 50.41
N HIS A 36 -2.04 -30.75 50.04
CA HIS A 36 -0.85 -31.27 49.38
C HIS A 36 -0.61 -30.60 48.02
N GLU A 37 0.66 -30.39 47.68
CA GLU A 37 1.08 -29.64 46.49
C GLU A 37 0.41 -30.10 45.19
N TYR A 38 0.30 -31.41 44.97
CA TYR A 38 -0.33 -31.97 43.76
C TYR A 38 -1.82 -31.65 43.62
N GLN A 39 -2.53 -31.37 44.73
CA GLN A 39 -3.95 -31.03 44.75
C GLN A 39 -4.20 -29.53 44.63
N ARG A 40 -3.20 -28.69 44.96
CA ARG A 40 -3.32 -27.23 44.88
C ARG A 40 -3.63 -26.76 43.46
N ILE A 41 -3.08 -27.44 42.45
CA ILE A 41 -3.36 -27.16 41.04
C ILE A 41 -4.83 -27.40 40.69
N ALA A 42 -5.42 -28.49 41.21
CA ALA A 42 -6.82 -28.83 40.96
C ALA A 42 -7.77 -27.83 41.64
N VAL A 43 -7.48 -27.46 42.90
CA VAL A 43 -8.23 -26.43 43.62
C VAL A 43 -8.12 -25.08 42.90
N PHE A 44 -6.93 -24.69 42.45
CA PHE A 44 -6.72 -23.43 41.73
C PHE A 44 -7.52 -23.38 40.42
N LYS A 45 -7.49 -24.46 39.61
CA LYS A 45 -8.27 -24.53 38.36
C LYS A 45 -9.79 -24.44 38.59
N LYS A 46 -10.29 -25.09 39.64
CA LYS A 46 -11.71 -25.02 40.02
C LYS A 46 -12.09 -23.61 40.51
N ALA A 47 -11.23 -22.99 41.32
CA ALA A 47 -11.41 -21.62 41.79
C ALA A 47 -11.41 -20.61 40.63
N GLU A 48 -10.47 -20.74 39.70
CA GLU A 48 -10.41 -19.94 38.48
C GLU A 48 -11.69 -20.10 37.64
N GLN A 49 -12.17 -21.33 37.42
CA GLN A 49 -13.42 -21.56 36.68
C GLN A 49 -14.64 -20.93 37.36
N GLN A 50 -14.74 -21.04 38.69
CA GLN A 50 -15.84 -20.44 39.45
C GLN A 50 -15.80 -18.92 39.43
N LEU A 51 -14.61 -18.33 39.62
CA LEU A 51 -14.41 -16.88 39.60
C LEU A 51 -14.56 -16.29 38.21
N VAL A 52 -14.09 -16.96 37.15
CA VAL A 52 -14.35 -16.55 35.76
C VAL A 52 -15.85 -16.63 35.45
N SER A 53 -16.55 -17.65 35.96
CA SER A 53 -18.00 -17.77 35.76
C SER A 53 -18.79 -16.69 36.52
N SER A 54 -18.32 -16.22 37.68
CA SER A 54 -18.98 -15.16 38.46
C SER A 54 -18.59 -13.74 38.03
N HIS A 55 -17.35 -13.54 37.56
CA HIS A 55 -16.83 -12.24 37.11
C HIS A 55 -17.15 -11.93 35.64
N LEU A 56 -17.66 -12.91 34.91
CA LEU A 56 -18.32 -12.74 33.61
C LEU A 56 -19.84 -12.52 33.78
N ASP A 57 -20.26 -11.63 34.68
CA ASP A 57 -21.53 -10.95 34.41
C ASP A 57 -21.28 -10.03 33.21
N ALA A 58 -21.40 -10.64 32.03
CA ALA A 58 -21.24 -9.98 30.75
C ALA A 58 -22.16 -8.75 30.66
N ASN A 59 -23.26 -8.72 31.43
CA ASN A 59 -24.17 -7.58 31.49
C ASN A 59 -23.58 -6.45 32.35
N ALA A 60 -22.94 -6.73 33.49
CA ALA A 60 -22.25 -5.71 34.28
C ALA A 60 -21.05 -5.11 33.53
N LEU A 61 -20.25 -5.95 32.85
CA LEU A 61 -19.16 -5.48 31.99
C LEU A 61 -19.69 -4.66 30.81
N ARG A 62 -20.76 -5.12 30.15
CA ARG A 62 -21.42 -4.40 29.05
C ARG A 62 -22.01 -3.08 29.52
N SER A 63 -22.62 -3.03 30.70
CA SER A 63 -23.17 -1.81 31.30
C SER A 63 -22.07 -0.81 31.62
N ARG A 64 -20.94 -1.25 32.18
CA ARG A 64 -19.77 -0.40 32.45
C ARG A 64 -19.08 0.07 31.17
N LEU A 65 -19.02 -0.76 30.13
CA LEU A 65 -18.52 -0.34 28.81
C LEU A 65 -19.46 0.66 28.14
N GLN A 66 -20.77 0.48 28.27
CA GLN A 66 -21.77 1.43 27.78
C GLN A 66 -21.76 2.75 28.54
N SER A 67 -21.45 2.76 29.84
CA SER A 67 -21.34 4.01 30.61
C SER A 67 -20.07 4.81 30.30
N ILE A 68 -19.02 4.15 29.80
CA ILE A 68 -17.73 4.78 29.45
C ILE A 68 -17.68 5.13 27.96
N THR A 69 -18.39 4.38 27.11
CA THR A 69 -18.44 4.64 25.66
C THR A 69 -19.56 5.64 25.40
N PRO A 70 -19.27 6.85 24.88
CA PRO A 70 -20.33 7.79 24.49
C PRO A 70 -21.33 7.08 23.56
N PRO A 71 -22.64 7.42 23.64
CA PRO A 71 -23.65 6.83 22.79
C PRO A 71 -23.19 6.87 21.33
N PRO A 72 -23.39 5.79 20.55
CA PRO A 72 -23.04 5.82 19.14
C PRO A 72 -23.76 7.00 18.49
N LEU A 73 -22.99 7.88 17.85
CA LEU A 73 -23.51 9.00 17.05
C LEU A 73 -24.63 8.49 16.16
N ILE A 74 -25.83 9.07 16.31
CA ILE A 74 -27.02 8.71 15.55
C ILE A 74 -26.79 9.20 14.10
N GLY A 75 -27.35 8.51 13.10
CA GLY A 75 -26.96 8.57 11.68
C GLY A 75 -26.64 9.95 11.10
N GLU A 76 -27.35 11.01 11.49
CA GLU A 76 -27.09 12.38 11.00
C GLU A 76 -25.72 12.95 11.43
N GLU A 77 -25.28 12.70 12.66
CA GLU A 77 -23.98 13.20 13.16
C GLU A 77 -22.81 12.47 12.51
N ARG A 78 -22.96 11.16 12.24
CA ARG A 78 -21.97 10.39 11.49
C ARG A 78 -21.88 10.88 10.06
N ASP A 79 -23.02 11.13 9.41
CA ASP A 79 -23.06 11.63 8.04
C ASP A 79 -22.42 13.03 7.94
N GLU A 80 -22.55 13.87 8.97
CA GLU A 80 -21.86 15.18 9.03
C GLU A 80 -20.34 15.05 9.16
N GLU A 81 -19.85 14.16 10.02
CA GLU A 81 -18.40 13.87 10.12
C GLU A 81 -17.85 13.38 8.77
N SER A 82 -18.57 12.46 8.11
CA SER A 82 -18.21 11.98 6.77
C SER A 82 -18.19 13.11 5.73
N ARG A 83 -19.18 14.02 5.73
CA ARG A 83 -19.22 15.20 4.85
C ARG A 83 -18.01 16.11 5.04
N LEU A 84 -17.65 16.41 6.29
CA LEU A 84 -16.50 17.27 6.61
C LEU A 84 -15.18 16.64 6.15
N LEU A 85 -14.98 15.35 6.42
CA LEU A 85 -13.78 14.62 6.00
C LEU A 85 -13.64 14.55 4.47
N GLU A 86 -14.75 14.29 3.78
CA GLU A 86 -14.83 14.28 2.32
C GLU A 86 -14.55 15.66 1.70
N ALA A 87 -15.17 16.72 2.24
CA ALA A 87 -14.93 18.09 1.78
C ALA A 87 -13.46 18.50 1.93
N GLN A 88 -12.85 18.20 3.08
CA GLN A 88 -11.42 18.45 3.29
C GLN A 88 -10.56 17.61 2.32
N ALA A 89 -10.92 16.35 2.09
CA ALA A 89 -10.17 15.49 1.19
C ALA A 89 -10.22 15.97 -0.26
N ARG A 90 -11.38 16.49 -0.70
CA ARG A 90 -11.53 17.14 -2.01
C ARG A 90 -10.60 18.34 -2.15
N GLN A 91 -10.62 19.27 -1.19
CA GLN A 91 -9.77 20.45 -1.22
C GLN A 91 -8.29 20.07 -1.27
N ASP A 92 -7.87 19.11 -0.44
CA ASP A 92 -6.50 18.61 -0.42
C ASP A 92 -6.11 18.02 -1.79
N LEU A 93 -6.94 17.14 -2.37
CA LEU A 93 -6.69 16.53 -3.68
C LEU A 93 -6.50 17.58 -4.76
N GLU A 94 -7.42 18.55 -4.84
CA GLU A 94 -7.38 19.64 -5.82
C GLU A 94 -6.12 20.50 -5.65
N SER A 95 -5.78 20.85 -4.40
CA SER A 95 -4.56 21.61 -4.08
C SER A 95 -3.27 20.85 -4.42
N GLU A 96 -3.30 19.52 -4.34
CA GLU A 96 -2.18 18.63 -4.66
C GLU A 96 -2.16 18.21 -6.14
N GLY A 97 -3.05 18.77 -6.99
CA GLY A 97 -3.12 18.51 -8.43
C GLY A 97 -3.86 17.24 -8.84
N CYS A 98 -4.45 16.51 -7.88
CA CYS A 98 -5.25 15.31 -8.13
C CYS A 98 -6.71 15.68 -8.38
N ALA A 99 -7.30 15.18 -9.47
CA ALA A 99 -8.73 15.31 -9.71
C ALA A 99 -9.52 14.36 -8.78
N PRO A 100 -10.51 14.85 -8.02
CA PRO A 100 -11.45 13.98 -7.29
C PRO A 100 -12.12 12.97 -8.23
N CYS A 101 -12.33 11.73 -7.77
CA CYS A 101 -12.89 10.67 -8.60
C CYS A 101 -14.37 10.85 -8.97
N TYR A 102 -15.06 11.78 -8.32
CA TYR A 102 -16.44 12.16 -8.61
C TYR A 102 -16.67 13.67 -8.34
N PRO A 103 -17.70 14.29 -8.94
CA PRO A 103 -17.92 15.74 -8.87
C PRO A 103 -18.47 16.19 -7.51
N ALA A 104 -18.30 17.48 -7.20
CA ALA A 104 -18.65 18.06 -5.90
C ALA A 104 -20.16 18.06 -5.55
N HIS A 105 -21.04 17.96 -6.54
CA HIS A 105 -22.50 17.96 -6.33
C HIS A 105 -23.05 16.59 -5.87
N LEU A 106 -22.20 15.57 -5.75
CA LEU A 106 -22.64 14.25 -5.28
C LEU A 106 -22.80 14.28 -3.76
N GLU A 107 -23.97 13.82 -3.28
CA GLU A 107 -24.28 13.77 -1.85
C GLU A 107 -23.38 12.76 -1.12
N VAL A 108 -22.85 13.17 0.03
CA VAL A 108 -22.00 12.36 0.90
C VAL A 108 -22.76 12.04 2.19
N PRO A 109 -22.82 10.76 2.62
CA PRO A 109 -22.16 9.60 2.02
C PRO A 109 -22.82 9.13 0.71
N VAL A 110 -22.02 8.65 -0.25
CA VAL A 110 -22.51 8.27 -1.58
C VAL A 110 -23.22 6.92 -1.52
N ARG A 111 -24.53 6.93 -1.28
CA ARG A 111 -25.34 5.70 -1.18
C ARG A 111 -25.71 5.10 -2.54
N HIS A 112 -25.97 5.96 -3.53
CA HIS A 112 -26.40 5.55 -4.87
C HIS A 112 -25.52 6.23 -5.93
N PRO A 113 -24.30 5.74 -6.17
CA PRO A 113 -23.38 6.36 -7.11
C PRO A 113 -23.93 6.30 -8.55
N PRO A 114 -23.86 7.42 -9.31
CA PRO A 114 -24.23 7.43 -10.72
C PRO A 114 -23.38 6.44 -11.52
N GLU A 115 -23.96 5.84 -12.57
CA GLU A 115 -23.32 4.78 -13.36
C GLU A 115 -21.90 5.15 -13.84
N LYS A 116 -21.72 6.40 -14.26
CA LYS A 116 -20.43 6.94 -14.73
C LYS A 116 -19.31 6.84 -13.69
N TYR A 117 -19.63 6.95 -12.40
CA TYR A 117 -18.65 6.97 -11.31
C TYR A 117 -18.72 5.72 -10.42
N ARG A 118 -19.71 4.85 -10.62
CA ARG A 118 -19.97 3.69 -9.77
C ARG A 118 -18.73 2.83 -9.57
N GLN A 119 -18.10 2.39 -10.66
CA GLN A 119 -16.95 1.47 -10.57
C GLN A 119 -15.76 2.06 -9.79
N ILE A 120 -15.43 3.34 -10.01
CA ILE A 120 -14.31 3.97 -9.30
C ILE A 120 -14.65 4.26 -7.84
N ILE A 121 -15.91 4.57 -7.53
CA ILE A 121 -16.38 4.74 -6.14
C ILE A 121 -16.31 3.40 -5.41
N GLU A 122 -16.83 2.33 -6.01
CA GLU A 122 -16.76 0.97 -5.46
C GLU A 122 -15.31 0.50 -5.28
N TYR A 123 -14.40 0.85 -6.20
CA TYR A 123 -12.97 0.60 -6.05
C TYR A 123 -12.42 1.17 -4.74
N TRP A 124 -12.65 2.46 -4.48
CA TRP A 124 -12.16 3.13 -3.28
C TRP A 124 -12.84 2.62 -2.01
N GLN A 125 -14.13 2.26 -2.08
CA GLN A 125 -14.86 1.63 -0.97
C GLN A 125 -14.35 0.21 -0.67
N SER A 126 -13.86 -0.51 -1.70
CA SER A 126 -13.29 -1.86 -1.52
C SER A 126 -11.97 -1.86 -0.75
N LEU A 127 -11.28 -0.71 -0.66
CA LEU A 127 -10.10 -0.58 0.17
C LEU A 127 -10.49 -0.69 1.65
N ARG A 128 -9.72 -1.47 2.41
CA ARG A 128 -9.99 -1.62 3.85
C ARG A 128 -9.90 -0.25 4.52
N SER A 129 -10.80 0.04 5.46
CA SER A 129 -10.86 1.24 6.32
C SER A 129 -11.39 2.54 5.71
N THR A 130 -12.06 2.47 4.56
CA THR A 130 -12.58 3.65 3.86
C THR A 130 -14.09 3.75 3.76
N ASP A 131 -14.81 3.05 4.68
CA ASP A 131 -16.26 3.06 4.91
C ASP A 131 -17.05 3.96 3.93
N ASP A 132 -17.43 5.16 4.37
CA ASP A 132 -18.27 6.09 3.61
C ASP A 132 -17.48 7.30 3.04
N VAL A 133 -16.15 7.33 3.19
CA VAL A 133 -15.28 8.48 2.88
C VAL A 133 -14.34 8.18 1.70
N VAL A 134 -14.91 8.11 0.51
CA VAL A 134 -14.26 7.73 -0.76
C VAL A 134 -13.05 8.59 -1.10
N LEU A 135 -13.16 9.92 -1.07
CA LEU A 135 -12.03 10.82 -1.38
C LEU A 135 -10.95 10.80 -0.31
N CYS A 136 -11.26 10.38 0.92
CA CYS A 136 -10.22 10.15 1.93
C CYS A 136 -9.32 8.96 1.53
N ALA A 137 -9.89 7.91 0.95
CA ALA A 137 -9.15 6.79 0.36
C ALA A 137 -8.23 7.28 -0.75
N GLN A 138 -8.81 8.00 -1.71
CA GLN A 138 -8.09 8.55 -2.86
C GLN A 138 -6.95 9.48 -2.42
N ARG A 139 -7.22 10.41 -1.49
CA ARG A 139 -6.20 11.32 -0.93
C ARG A 139 -5.07 10.55 -0.26
N SER A 140 -5.40 9.53 0.54
CA SER A 140 -4.36 8.71 1.18
C SER A 140 -3.48 8.03 0.13
N ASP A 141 -4.06 7.57 -0.96
CA ASP A 141 -3.33 6.87 -2.01
C ASP A 141 -2.46 7.83 -2.85
N TRP A 142 -3.01 8.99 -3.21
CA TRP A 142 -2.25 10.07 -3.85
C TRP A 142 -1.03 10.49 -3.02
N ARG A 143 -1.18 10.59 -1.69
CA ARG A 143 -0.05 10.90 -0.79
C ARG A 143 1.01 9.80 -0.76
N LYS A 144 0.62 8.53 -0.85
CA LYS A 144 1.58 7.41 -0.99
C LYS A 144 2.35 7.53 -2.30
N PHE A 145 1.66 7.85 -3.38
CA PHE A 145 2.29 8.14 -4.66
C PHE A 145 3.28 9.31 -4.55
N ARG A 146 2.90 10.47 -4.00
CA ARG A 146 3.82 11.61 -3.86
C ARG A 146 5.03 11.29 -2.99
N HIS A 147 4.87 10.41 -2.00
CA HIS A 147 6.00 9.87 -1.25
C HIS A 147 6.90 8.98 -2.12
N TYR A 148 6.33 8.03 -2.85
CA TYR A 148 7.05 7.18 -3.80
C TYR A 148 7.80 7.98 -4.87
N GLN A 149 7.15 8.97 -5.50
CA GLN A 149 7.75 9.85 -6.51
C GLN A 149 9.01 10.55 -5.97
N ARG A 150 8.96 11.07 -4.73
CA ARG A 150 10.13 11.66 -4.06
C ARG A 150 11.26 10.65 -3.82
N LEU A 151 10.93 9.42 -3.42
CA LEU A 151 11.91 8.36 -3.26
C LEU A 151 12.56 7.98 -4.61
N GLN A 152 11.77 7.90 -5.67
CA GLN A 152 12.28 7.66 -7.02
C GLN A 152 13.23 8.77 -7.45
N ARG A 153 12.85 10.04 -7.28
CA ARG A 153 13.76 11.17 -7.55
C ARG A 153 15.05 11.09 -6.75
N GLN A 154 14.98 10.72 -5.46
CA GLN A 154 16.18 10.55 -4.64
C GLN A 154 17.08 9.42 -5.15
N TYR A 155 16.49 8.31 -5.58
CA TYR A 155 17.21 7.16 -6.14
C TYR A 155 17.90 7.51 -7.46
N TYR A 156 17.19 8.16 -8.38
CA TYR A 156 17.73 8.57 -9.68
C TYR A 156 18.58 9.84 -9.60
N ARG A 157 18.69 10.53 -8.47
CA ARG A 157 19.62 11.67 -8.32
C ARG A 157 21.08 11.29 -8.56
N LYS A 158 21.45 10.03 -8.32
CA LYS A 158 22.81 9.50 -8.54
C LYS A 158 22.95 8.72 -9.85
N LYS A 159 21.88 8.59 -10.61
CA LYS A 159 21.82 7.83 -11.87
C LYS A 159 21.39 8.77 -13.00
N PRO A 160 21.57 8.38 -14.27
CA PRO A 160 20.94 9.11 -15.36
C PRO A 160 19.41 9.07 -15.19
N PHE A 161 18.77 10.24 -15.19
CA PHE A 161 17.31 10.34 -15.02
C PHE A 161 16.54 9.68 -16.16
N GLY A 162 17.09 9.70 -17.38
CA GLY A 162 16.49 9.01 -18.55
C GLY A 162 16.32 7.49 -18.38
N LEU A 163 16.97 6.86 -17.40
CA LEU A 163 16.67 5.48 -17.05
C LEU A 163 15.28 5.32 -16.42
N LEU A 164 14.85 6.27 -15.59
CA LEU A 164 13.49 6.27 -15.03
C LEU A 164 12.45 6.43 -16.15
N GLU A 165 12.69 7.37 -17.08
CA GLU A 165 11.80 7.56 -18.23
C GLU A 165 11.72 6.30 -19.09
N ALA A 166 12.85 5.66 -19.38
CA ALA A 166 12.89 4.42 -20.14
C ALA A 166 12.14 3.28 -19.44
N GLU A 167 12.30 3.11 -18.12
CA GLU A 167 11.57 2.11 -17.34
C GLU A 167 10.06 2.35 -17.36
N ILE A 168 9.62 3.61 -17.25
CA ILE A 168 8.21 3.99 -17.32
C ILE A 168 7.66 3.75 -18.73
N CYS A 169 8.38 4.17 -19.77
CA CYS A 169 8.04 3.91 -21.17
C CYS A 169 7.85 2.41 -21.42
N GLU A 170 8.84 1.59 -21.04
CA GLU A 170 8.79 0.15 -21.25
C GLU A 170 7.61 -0.49 -20.52
N ARG A 171 7.36 -0.10 -19.26
CA ARG A 171 6.23 -0.62 -18.48
C ARG A 171 4.90 -0.23 -19.12
N ARG A 172 4.73 1.01 -19.56
CA ARG A 172 3.53 1.47 -20.26
C ARG A 172 3.29 0.70 -21.56
N GLN A 173 4.32 0.55 -22.39
CA GLN A 173 4.25 -0.19 -23.65
C GLN A 173 3.85 -1.65 -23.43
N ARG A 174 4.44 -2.33 -22.42
CA ARG A 174 4.07 -3.71 -22.06
C ARG A 174 2.61 -3.86 -21.62
N ASN A 175 1.97 -2.78 -21.18
CA ASN A 175 0.56 -2.75 -20.78
C ASN A 175 -0.35 -2.11 -21.86
N GLY A 176 0.14 -1.93 -23.09
CA GLY A 176 -0.63 -1.39 -24.20
C GLY A 176 -1.00 0.09 -24.06
N LEU A 177 -0.25 0.84 -23.25
CA LEU A 177 -0.43 2.28 -23.06
C LEU A 177 0.57 3.03 -23.93
N ASP A 178 0.08 3.64 -25.00
CA ASP A 178 0.88 4.49 -25.88
C ASP A 178 1.05 5.90 -25.32
N GLY A 179 2.05 6.60 -25.85
CA GLY A 179 2.32 8.01 -25.59
C GLY A 179 3.77 8.28 -25.21
N ASP A 180 4.26 9.43 -25.65
CA ASP A 180 5.60 9.90 -25.30
C ASP A 180 5.65 10.25 -23.81
N VAL A 181 6.60 9.65 -23.09
CA VAL A 181 6.88 9.98 -21.71
C VAL A 181 8.04 10.96 -21.70
N GLN A 182 7.75 12.19 -21.31
CA GLN A 182 8.76 13.19 -21.01
C GLN A 182 8.54 13.64 -19.58
N LEU A 183 9.46 13.31 -18.68
CA LEU A 183 9.38 13.65 -17.27
C LEU A 183 10.47 14.65 -16.92
N LEU A 184 10.21 15.47 -15.90
CA LEU A 184 11.21 16.40 -15.40
C LEU A 184 11.83 15.86 -14.10
N PRO A 185 13.16 16.00 -13.93
CA PRO A 185 13.84 15.60 -12.70
C PRO A 185 13.28 16.34 -11.47
N ASP A 186 12.90 17.60 -11.62
CA ASP A 186 12.26 18.39 -10.57
C ASP A 186 10.74 18.25 -10.63
N THR A 187 10.16 17.62 -9.60
CA THR A 187 8.71 17.39 -9.48
C THR A 187 7.92 18.69 -9.40
N ARG A 188 8.53 19.81 -9.02
CA ARG A 188 7.84 21.10 -8.93
C ARG A 188 7.58 21.74 -10.29
N GLN A 189 8.33 21.32 -11.30
CA GLN A 189 8.20 21.82 -12.66
C GLN A 189 7.32 20.90 -13.52
N GLN A 190 6.90 19.76 -12.97
CA GLN A 190 6.10 18.81 -13.71
C GLN A 190 4.71 19.36 -14.00
N SER A 191 4.26 19.14 -15.23
CA SER A 191 2.88 19.38 -15.58
C SER A 191 1.98 18.37 -14.87
N ARG A 192 0.70 18.72 -14.74
CA ARG A 192 -0.31 17.81 -14.20
C ARG A 192 -0.32 16.49 -14.97
N GLN A 193 -0.24 16.53 -16.30
CA GLN A 193 -0.20 15.32 -17.13
C GLN A 193 0.99 14.42 -16.79
N GLN A 194 2.18 14.99 -16.55
CA GLN A 194 3.37 14.23 -16.16
C GLN A 194 3.20 13.56 -14.78
N ASP A 195 2.61 14.26 -13.81
CA ASP A 195 2.27 13.67 -12.51
C ASP A 195 1.30 12.48 -12.65
N TRP A 196 0.32 12.57 -13.56
CA TRP A 196 -0.61 11.48 -13.84
C TRP A 196 0.02 10.30 -14.57
N ILE A 197 1.00 10.54 -15.47
CA ILE A 197 1.79 9.48 -16.10
C ILE A 197 2.53 8.66 -15.04
N GLU A 198 3.18 9.33 -14.09
CA GLU A 198 3.87 8.66 -12.99
C GLU A 198 2.92 7.99 -11.99
N PHE A 199 1.76 8.59 -11.74
CA PHE A 199 0.74 7.95 -10.90
C PHE A 199 0.21 6.66 -11.53
N GLN A 200 -0.04 6.67 -12.85
CA GLN A 200 -0.41 5.46 -13.58
C GLN A 200 0.70 4.40 -13.50
N ASP A 201 1.96 4.81 -13.70
CA ASP A 201 3.11 3.92 -13.61
C ASP A 201 3.27 3.29 -12.21
N PHE A 202 3.07 4.08 -11.16
CA PHE A 202 3.05 3.61 -9.78
C PHE A 202 2.03 2.47 -9.57
N HIS A 203 0.84 2.60 -10.15
CA HIS A 203 -0.19 1.56 -10.10
C HIS A 203 0.08 0.37 -11.04
N LEU A 204 0.71 0.59 -12.19
CA LEU A 204 1.18 -0.50 -13.05
C LEU A 204 2.23 -1.36 -12.35
N GLU A 205 3.19 -0.74 -11.65
CA GLU A 205 4.19 -1.49 -10.87
C GLU A 205 3.51 -2.34 -9.76
N PHE A 206 2.50 -1.78 -9.08
CA PHE A 206 1.71 -2.53 -8.11
C PHE A 206 0.96 -3.70 -8.75
N TRP A 207 0.32 -3.46 -9.90
CA TRP A 207 -0.42 -4.47 -10.65
C TRP A 207 0.49 -5.62 -11.11
N GLU A 208 1.65 -5.32 -11.69
CA GLU A 208 2.63 -6.33 -12.10
C GLU A 208 3.09 -7.22 -10.93
N ARG A 209 3.32 -6.60 -9.76
CA ARG A 209 3.68 -7.32 -8.54
C ARG A 209 2.56 -8.26 -8.11
N LYS A 210 1.30 -7.81 -8.14
CA LYS A 210 0.14 -8.63 -7.77
C LYS A 210 -0.13 -9.75 -8.75
N THR A 211 0.08 -9.52 -10.04
CA THR A 211 0.00 -10.56 -11.06
C THR A 211 1.06 -11.65 -10.84
N LYS A 212 2.28 -11.27 -10.47
CA LYS A 212 3.34 -12.23 -10.08
C LYS A 212 3.00 -12.99 -8.81
N ASP A 213 2.49 -12.32 -7.76
CA ASP A 213 2.03 -12.96 -6.52
C ASP A 213 0.94 -14.01 -6.82
N ARG A 214 -0.03 -13.65 -7.66
CA ARG A 214 -1.10 -14.57 -8.10
C ARG A 214 -0.53 -15.77 -8.85
N GLN A 215 0.39 -15.55 -9.79
CA GLN A 215 0.98 -16.66 -10.55
C GLN A 215 1.72 -17.62 -9.61
N LYS A 216 2.50 -17.09 -8.67
CA LYS A 216 3.18 -17.90 -7.65
C LYS A 216 2.20 -18.73 -6.81
N LEU A 217 1.04 -18.18 -6.45
CA LEU A 217 0.00 -18.92 -5.74
C LEU A 217 -0.59 -20.04 -6.60
N ARG A 218 -0.78 -19.82 -7.91
CA ARG A 218 -1.23 -20.87 -8.83
C ARG A 218 -0.22 -22.01 -8.94
N ASP A 219 1.06 -21.67 -9.07
CA ASP A 219 2.14 -22.66 -9.13
C ASP A 219 2.22 -23.47 -7.82
N GLN A 220 2.04 -22.81 -6.66
CA GLN A 220 1.98 -23.47 -5.36
C GLN A 220 0.78 -24.41 -5.22
N LEU A 221 -0.39 -24.02 -5.72
CA LEU A 221 -1.58 -24.86 -5.71
C LEU A 221 -1.38 -26.11 -6.58
N GLU A 222 -0.78 -25.96 -7.76
CA GLU A 222 -0.51 -27.08 -8.65
C GLU A 222 0.50 -28.07 -8.05
N GLU A 223 1.58 -27.56 -7.46
CA GLU A 223 2.54 -28.39 -6.74
C GLU A 223 1.90 -29.09 -5.53
N ALA A 224 1.05 -28.40 -4.77
CA ALA A 224 0.33 -29.00 -3.64
C ALA A 224 -0.62 -30.12 -4.09
N ARG A 225 -1.29 -29.95 -5.24
CA ARG A 225 -2.14 -31.00 -5.84
C ARG A 225 -1.32 -32.21 -6.27
N LYS A 226 -0.17 -32.00 -6.88
CA LYS A 226 0.77 -33.07 -7.26
C LYS A 226 1.23 -33.87 -6.05
N ILE A 227 1.69 -33.19 -4.99
CA ILE A 227 2.14 -33.83 -3.75
C ILE A 227 0.99 -34.59 -3.05
N ALA A 228 -0.23 -34.04 -3.07
CA ALA A 228 -1.39 -34.70 -2.48
C ALA A 228 -1.83 -35.97 -3.25
N GLY A 229 -1.57 -36.03 -4.57
CA GLY A 229 -1.84 -37.19 -5.41
C GLY A 229 -0.85 -38.34 -5.22
N ASP A 230 0.40 -38.05 -4.85
CA ASP A 230 1.43 -39.04 -4.59
C ASP A 230 1.25 -39.71 -3.22
N ARG A 231 0.64 -40.90 -3.22
CA ARG A 231 0.27 -41.71 -2.04
C ARG A 231 1.41 -42.11 -1.08
N GLY A 232 2.65 -41.73 -1.34
CA GLY A 232 3.84 -42.20 -0.61
C GLY A 232 4.61 -41.17 0.23
N VAL A 233 4.19 -39.89 0.28
CA VAL A 233 5.03 -38.82 0.84
C VAL A 233 4.49 -38.29 2.19
N GLU A 234 5.35 -38.24 3.22
CA GLU A 234 5.13 -37.64 4.54
C GLU A 234 4.75 -36.13 4.53
N GLY A 235 4.59 -35.52 3.36
CA GLY A 235 4.16 -34.12 3.16
C GLY A 235 2.64 -33.92 2.99
N SER A 236 1.85 -35.00 2.95
CA SER A 236 0.42 -34.98 2.60
C SER A 236 -0.43 -33.99 3.42
N GLY A 237 -0.19 -33.88 4.73
CA GLY A 237 -1.01 -33.02 5.60
C GLY A 237 -0.83 -31.51 5.42
N ARG A 238 0.33 -31.05 4.91
CA ARG A 238 0.51 -29.64 4.54
C ARG A 238 -0.05 -29.36 3.15
N ALA A 239 0.24 -30.25 2.19
CA ALA A 239 -0.29 -30.17 0.83
C ALA A 239 -1.83 -30.15 0.82
N ALA A 240 -2.49 -31.00 1.62
CA ALA A 240 -3.94 -31.00 1.75
C ALA A 240 -4.51 -29.68 2.28
N ARG A 241 -3.85 -29.04 3.26
CA ARG A 241 -4.25 -27.71 3.76
C ARG A 241 -4.06 -26.63 2.71
N ASP A 242 -2.95 -26.66 1.98
CA ASP A 242 -2.64 -25.71 0.93
C ASP A 242 -3.64 -25.83 -0.25
N VAL A 243 -4.06 -27.06 -0.60
CA VAL A 243 -5.11 -27.32 -1.62
C VAL A 243 -6.46 -26.68 -1.24
N ILE A 244 -6.78 -26.59 0.06
CA ILE A 244 -8.02 -25.98 0.55
C ILE A 244 -7.87 -24.46 0.71
N GLY A 245 -6.74 -23.99 1.25
CA GLY A 245 -6.54 -22.58 1.60
C GLY A 245 -6.16 -21.69 0.43
N ILE A 246 -5.29 -22.16 -0.49
CA ILE A 246 -4.79 -21.34 -1.60
C ILE A 246 -5.90 -20.84 -2.54
N PRO A 247 -6.95 -21.63 -2.89
CA PRO A 247 -8.04 -21.15 -3.74
C PRO A 247 -8.73 -19.88 -3.22
N GLN A 248 -8.96 -19.77 -1.90
CA GLN A 248 -9.56 -18.56 -1.31
C GLN A 248 -8.64 -17.35 -1.42
N ILE A 249 -7.33 -17.56 -1.25
CA ILE A 249 -6.31 -16.51 -1.41
C ILE A 249 -6.24 -16.07 -2.89
N LEU A 250 -6.35 -17.01 -3.83
CA LEU A 250 -6.40 -16.74 -5.25
C LEU A 250 -7.63 -15.91 -5.65
N GLU A 251 -8.81 -16.27 -5.15
CA GLU A 251 -10.04 -15.51 -5.41
C GLU A 251 -9.95 -14.06 -4.90
N TYR A 252 -9.37 -13.88 -3.72
CA TYR A 252 -9.09 -12.56 -3.19
C TYR A 252 -8.07 -11.79 -4.04
N ALA A 253 -6.99 -12.45 -4.49
CA ALA A 253 -5.99 -11.84 -5.36
C ALA A 253 -6.57 -11.44 -6.73
N ASP A 254 -7.42 -12.29 -7.32
CA ASP A 254 -8.14 -12.01 -8.57
C ASP A 254 -9.10 -10.83 -8.40
N SER A 255 -9.78 -10.74 -7.25
CA SER A 255 -10.62 -9.59 -6.94
C SER A 255 -9.83 -8.29 -6.83
N ILE A 256 -8.67 -8.31 -6.16
CA ILE A 256 -7.76 -7.15 -6.11
C ILE A 256 -7.35 -6.71 -7.51
N LEU A 257 -6.95 -7.65 -8.38
CA LEU A 257 -6.51 -7.32 -9.74
C LEU A 257 -7.64 -6.70 -10.55
N ARG A 258 -8.84 -7.29 -10.52
CA ARG A 258 -10.04 -6.73 -11.19
C ARG A 258 -10.36 -5.31 -10.73
N TRP A 259 -10.33 -5.07 -9.42
CA TRP A 259 -10.52 -3.73 -8.87
C TRP A 259 -9.42 -2.78 -9.33
N HIS A 260 -8.16 -3.21 -9.34
CA HIS A 260 -7.06 -2.37 -9.80
C HIS A 260 -7.12 -2.02 -11.29
N ASP A 261 -7.67 -2.90 -12.13
CA ASP A 261 -7.93 -2.60 -13.55
C ASP A 261 -8.90 -1.41 -13.70
N VAL A 262 -9.92 -1.32 -12.84
CA VAL A 262 -10.84 -0.16 -12.80
C VAL A 262 -10.08 1.13 -12.51
N LEU A 263 -9.16 1.12 -11.54
CA LEU A 263 -8.35 2.29 -11.21
C LEU A 263 -7.45 2.69 -12.38
N LEU A 264 -6.78 1.72 -13.03
CA LEU A 264 -5.91 1.98 -14.18
C LEU A 264 -6.69 2.59 -15.36
N GLN A 265 -7.87 2.05 -15.67
CA GLN A 265 -8.75 2.60 -16.71
C GLN A 265 -9.23 4.01 -16.36
N TRP A 266 -9.63 4.24 -15.11
CA TRP A 266 -10.04 5.57 -14.66
C TRP A 266 -8.89 6.58 -14.76
N THR A 267 -7.68 6.18 -14.35
CA THR A 267 -6.46 6.99 -14.43
C THR A 267 -6.13 7.36 -15.88
N GLU A 268 -6.24 6.41 -16.80
CA GLU A 268 -6.03 6.66 -18.23
C GLU A 268 -7.07 7.65 -18.79
N ARG A 269 -8.35 7.50 -18.43
CA ARG A 269 -9.40 8.46 -18.82
C ARG A 269 -9.10 9.87 -18.32
N GLN A 270 -8.62 10.00 -17.08
CA GLN A 270 -8.20 11.30 -16.54
C GLN A 270 -7.01 11.88 -17.30
N ARG A 271 -6.00 11.05 -17.60
CA ARG A 271 -4.80 11.47 -18.34
C ARG A 271 -5.15 11.98 -19.74
N VAL A 272 -5.96 11.23 -20.50
CA VAL A 272 -6.37 11.58 -21.86
C VAL A 272 -7.20 12.88 -21.87
N ALA A 273 -8.07 13.08 -20.88
CA ALA A 273 -8.84 14.32 -20.76
C ALA A 273 -7.96 15.58 -20.53
N MET A 274 -6.73 15.41 -20.04
CA MET A 274 -5.75 16.49 -19.83
C MET A 274 -4.86 16.74 -21.05
N ASP A 275 -4.88 15.84 -22.05
CA ASP A 275 -4.16 15.99 -23.32
C ASP A 275 -5.16 16.21 -24.45
N PRO A 276 -5.73 17.43 -24.59
CA PRO A 276 -6.51 17.77 -25.75
C PRO A 276 -5.54 17.95 -26.92
N ARG A 277 -4.91 16.87 -27.39
CA ARG A 277 -4.39 16.85 -28.75
C ARG A 277 -5.57 17.26 -29.64
N PRO A 278 -5.41 18.26 -30.51
CA PRO A 278 -6.42 18.54 -31.52
C PRO A 278 -6.73 17.21 -32.20
N PRO A 279 -8.01 16.84 -32.41
CA PRO A 279 -8.32 15.67 -33.21
C PRO A 279 -7.50 15.81 -34.49
N THR A 280 -6.59 14.87 -34.72
CA THR A 280 -5.79 14.85 -35.94
C THR A 280 -6.78 15.02 -37.07
N PRO A 281 -6.65 16.07 -37.91
CA PRO A 281 -7.57 16.28 -39.01
C PRO A 281 -7.65 14.94 -39.73
N VAL A 282 -8.84 14.34 -39.71
CA VAL A 282 -9.10 13.14 -40.50
C VAL A 282 -8.69 13.57 -41.90
N GLU A 283 -7.60 13.01 -42.42
CA GLU A 283 -7.27 13.12 -43.82
C GLU A 283 -8.52 12.62 -44.53
N GLN A 284 -9.34 13.57 -44.99
CA GLN A 284 -10.38 13.30 -45.94
C GLN A 284 -9.62 12.72 -47.12
N SER A 285 -9.61 11.39 -47.16
CA SER A 285 -9.28 10.61 -48.34
C SER A 285 -9.99 11.32 -49.48
N SER A 286 -9.19 12.03 -50.27
CA SER A 286 -9.58 12.65 -51.51
C SER A 286 -9.99 11.50 -52.41
N GLY A 287 -11.25 11.12 -52.31
CA GLY A 287 -11.90 10.24 -53.26
C GLY A 287 -11.89 10.96 -54.59
N ASP A 288 -11.12 10.40 -55.52
CA ASP A 288 -11.23 10.62 -56.95
C ASP A 288 -12.69 10.81 -57.36
N GLN A 289 -13.00 12.01 -57.83
CA GLN A 289 -14.04 12.18 -58.83
C GLN A 289 -13.45 12.95 -60.00
N ASP A 290 -13.09 12.16 -61.02
CA ASP A 290 -13.04 12.60 -62.40
C ASP A 290 -14.32 13.35 -62.75
N THR A 291 -14.20 14.63 -63.08
CA THR A 291 -15.12 15.26 -64.02
C THR A 291 -14.39 16.35 -64.81
N SER A 292 -14.12 16.02 -66.06
CA SER A 292 -13.63 16.92 -67.09
C SER A 292 -14.64 18.03 -67.39
N VAL A 293 -14.22 19.29 -67.36
CA VAL A 293 -14.76 20.33 -68.24
C VAL A 293 -13.63 21.28 -68.68
N PHE A 294 -13.46 21.34 -69.99
CA PHE A 294 -12.65 22.26 -70.78
C PHE A 294 -12.98 23.76 -70.53
N CYS A 295 -11.96 24.64 -70.51
CA CYS A 295 -11.76 25.75 -71.47
C CYS A 295 -10.60 26.70 -71.06
N PRO A 296 -10.08 27.55 -71.97
CA PRO A 296 -8.64 27.65 -72.22
C PRO A 296 -7.94 28.93 -71.73
N ARG A 297 -6.63 28.78 -71.54
CA ARG A 297 -5.48 29.59 -72.01
C ARG A 297 -5.70 31.11 -72.23
N ASP A 298 -4.91 31.91 -71.51
CA ASP A 298 -4.03 32.90 -72.14
C ASP A 298 -2.79 33.20 -71.26
N GLU A 299 -1.63 33.10 -71.91
CA GLU A 299 -0.27 33.48 -71.51
C GLU A 299 -0.07 35.02 -71.60
N PRO A 300 1.14 35.60 -71.47
CA PRO A 300 2.34 35.26 -70.68
C PRO A 300 2.88 36.49 -69.90
N SER A 301 3.81 36.31 -68.96
CA SER A 301 4.81 37.36 -68.67
C SER A 301 6.11 36.79 -68.12
N ASN A 302 7.19 37.38 -68.61
CA ASN A 302 8.58 36.92 -68.62
C ASN A 302 9.38 37.20 -67.34
N ALA A 303 10.41 36.35 -67.15
CA ALA A 303 11.77 36.61 -66.63
C ALA A 303 12.05 36.58 -65.10
N PRO A 304 13.32 36.44 -64.65
CA PRO A 304 14.19 35.27 -64.86
C PRO A 304 14.97 34.80 -63.59
N VAL A 305 15.42 33.53 -63.63
CA VAL A 305 16.71 32.97 -63.13
C VAL A 305 17.27 33.39 -61.76
N ALA A 306 17.36 32.42 -60.84
CA ALA A 306 18.55 32.20 -60.02
C ALA A 306 18.66 30.71 -59.64
N VAL A 307 19.67 30.05 -60.21
CA VAL A 307 20.09 28.66 -59.95
C VAL A 307 20.97 28.65 -58.71
N VAL A 308 20.66 27.79 -57.73
CA VAL A 308 21.61 27.36 -56.70
C VAL A 308 21.45 25.85 -56.51
N ASP A 309 22.40 25.11 -57.07
CA ASP A 309 22.61 23.67 -56.87
C ASP A 309 23.23 23.39 -55.50
N PHE A 310 22.74 22.36 -54.80
CA PHE A 310 23.51 21.64 -53.79
C PHE A 310 23.31 20.11 -53.91
N PRO A 311 24.38 19.31 -53.79
CA PRO A 311 24.38 17.93 -54.26
C PRO A 311 23.86 16.91 -53.24
N LYS A 312 23.22 15.90 -53.82
CA LYS A 312 22.63 14.70 -53.24
C LYS A 312 23.72 13.62 -53.14
N SER A 313 23.95 13.06 -51.95
CA SER A 313 24.83 11.89 -51.76
C SER A 313 24.05 10.71 -51.16
N THR A 314 23.90 9.66 -51.98
CA THR A 314 23.52 8.30 -51.61
C THR A 314 24.76 7.41 -51.65
N PRO A 315 24.97 6.49 -50.69
CA PRO A 315 25.84 5.36 -50.89
C PRO A 315 25.03 4.08 -51.16
N LYS A 316 25.25 3.50 -52.35
CA LYS A 316 25.03 2.09 -52.65
C LYS A 316 26.15 1.28 -51.97
N SER A 317 25.82 0.19 -51.28
CA SER A 317 26.79 -0.87 -51.01
C SER A 317 26.15 -2.23 -51.25
N THR A 318 26.84 -2.96 -52.12
CA THR A 318 26.45 -4.20 -52.80
C THR A 318 26.94 -5.39 -51.98
N MET A 319 26.05 -6.34 -51.66
CA MET A 319 26.43 -7.66 -51.15
C MET A 319 26.51 -8.66 -52.29
N PRO A 320 27.55 -9.51 -52.37
CA PRO A 320 27.48 -10.75 -53.13
C PRO A 320 27.32 -11.97 -52.22
N VAL A 321 26.48 -12.88 -52.70
CA VAL A 321 26.30 -14.26 -52.28
C VAL A 321 27.45 -15.12 -52.83
N SER A 322 28.02 -16.05 -52.05
CA SER A 322 28.54 -17.31 -52.57
C SER A 322 28.68 -18.39 -51.48
N LYS A 323 28.58 -19.65 -51.92
CA LYS A 323 28.38 -20.89 -51.17
C LYS A 323 29.69 -21.66 -50.88
N ASP A 324 29.62 -22.52 -49.87
CA ASP A 324 30.30 -23.81 -49.62
C ASP A 324 31.80 -23.99 -49.94
N THR A 325 32.60 -24.34 -48.92
CA THR A 325 33.66 -25.38 -49.01
C THR A 325 34.01 -25.92 -47.62
N THR A 326 34.04 -27.26 -47.54
CA THR A 326 34.38 -28.14 -46.41
C THR A 326 35.87 -28.20 -46.02
N LEU A 327 36.11 -28.75 -44.83
CA LEU A 327 37.33 -29.43 -44.30
C LEU A 327 38.47 -28.57 -43.73
N THR A 328 38.69 -28.67 -42.40
CA THR A 328 39.80 -29.41 -41.74
C THR A 328 40.08 -28.85 -40.32
N SER A 329 40.09 -29.72 -39.31
CA SER A 329 40.45 -29.46 -37.90
C SER A 329 41.92 -28.98 -37.73
N PRO A 330 42.29 -28.36 -36.59
CA PRO A 330 42.85 -29.20 -35.53
C PRO A 330 42.55 -28.76 -34.09
N ASN A 331 42.67 -29.78 -33.23
CA ASN A 331 42.58 -29.77 -31.78
C ASN A 331 43.48 -28.72 -31.10
N SER A 332 42.95 -28.04 -30.08
CA SER A 332 43.74 -27.54 -28.96
C SER A 332 42.91 -27.49 -27.67
N PRO A 333 43.43 -28.04 -26.55
CA PRO A 333 42.70 -28.10 -25.29
C PRO A 333 42.72 -26.75 -24.59
N ARG A 334 41.55 -26.11 -24.47
CA ARG A 334 41.39 -24.91 -23.63
C ARG A 334 41.36 -25.29 -22.15
N GLN A 335 42.35 -24.80 -21.43
CA GLN A 335 42.44 -24.83 -19.97
C GLN A 335 41.21 -24.19 -19.33
N ILE A 336 40.60 -24.92 -18.39
CA ILE A 336 39.51 -24.47 -17.53
C ILE A 336 40.09 -23.57 -16.42
N PRO A 337 39.68 -22.28 -16.30
CA PRO A 337 40.11 -21.45 -15.18
C PRO A 337 39.43 -21.90 -13.89
N LYS A 338 40.25 -22.19 -12.87
CA LYS A 338 39.83 -22.56 -11.51
C LYS A 338 38.90 -21.49 -10.91
N ARG A 339 37.64 -21.86 -10.68
CA ARG A 339 36.66 -21.10 -9.89
C ARG A 339 37.20 -20.82 -8.48
N ARG A 340 37.47 -19.55 -8.17
CA ARG A 340 37.70 -19.10 -6.79
C ARG A 340 36.36 -19.07 -6.05
N LYS A 341 36.30 -19.76 -4.91
CA LYS A 341 35.16 -19.81 -3.99
C LYS A 341 34.98 -18.42 -3.33
N THR A 342 33.99 -17.66 -3.77
CA THR A 342 33.56 -16.43 -3.08
C THR A 342 32.66 -16.79 -1.90
N LYS A 343 33.05 -16.36 -0.70
CA LYS A 343 32.27 -16.54 0.54
C LYS A 343 30.95 -15.76 0.46
N PRO A 344 29.84 -16.28 1.01
CA PRO A 344 28.57 -15.58 1.03
C PRO A 344 28.64 -14.36 1.97
N ARG A 345 28.40 -13.17 1.41
CA ARG A 345 28.32 -11.92 2.13
C ARG A 345 26.94 -11.83 2.79
N ARG A 346 26.94 -11.82 4.13
CA ARG A 346 25.77 -11.67 5.00
C ARG A 346 24.98 -10.40 4.62
N ILE A 347 23.78 -10.58 4.08
CA ILE A 347 22.84 -9.48 3.82
C ILE A 347 22.31 -9.01 5.17
N LYS A 348 22.60 -7.77 5.54
CA LYS A 348 21.91 -7.08 6.65
C LYS A 348 20.50 -6.73 6.16
N GLU A 349 19.49 -7.37 6.73
CA GLU A 349 18.12 -6.86 6.72
C GLU A 349 18.14 -5.45 7.30
N MET A 350 17.92 -4.45 6.46
CA MET A 350 17.47 -3.15 6.93
C MET A 350 15.96 -3.25 7.10
N ALA A 351 15.53 -3.36 8.35
CA ALA A 351 14.14 -3.20 8.73
C ALA A 351 13.67 -1.82 8.26
N LEU A 352 12.77 -1.81 7.28
CA LEU A 352 12.00 -0.62 6.90
C LEU A 352 11.06 -0.34 8.07
N THR A 353 11.33 0.73 8.81
CA THR A 353 10.46 1.23 9.86
C THR A 353 9.13 1.66 9.26
N GLN A 354 8.06 0.93 9.60
CA GLN A 354 6.68 1.34 9.37
C GLN A 354 6.38 2.60 10.19
N TYR A 355 6.24 3.74 9.51
CA TYR A 355 5.51 4.86 10.07
C TYR A 355 4.02 4.59 9.90
N SER A 356 3.38 4.13 10.98
CA SER A 356 1.92 4.13 11.12
C SER A 356 1.46 5.53 11.54
N PRO A 357 0.51 6.16 10.84
CA PRO A 357 -0.28 7.22 11.44
C PRO A 357 -1.13 6.64 12.58
N GLN A 358 -1.38 7.45 13.60
CA GLN A 358 -2.19 7.11 14.77
C GLN A 358 -3.56 6.58 14.34
N ARG A 359 -3.87 5.33 14.73
CA ARG A 359 -5.17 4.70 14.58
C ARG A 359 -6.06 5.09 15.76
N VAL A 360 -7.22 5.66 15.46
CA VAL A 360 -8.41 5.49 16.31
C VAL A 360 -9.04 4.17 15.89
N THR A 361 -8.61 3.06 16.50
CA THR A 361 -9.17 1.73 16.24
C THR A 361 -10.45 1.53 17.06
N LYS A 362 -11.60 1.45 16.39
CA LYS A 362 -12.80 0.80 16.94
C LYS A 362 -12.59 -0.73 16.86
N ALA A 363 -12.64 -1.38 18.01
CA ALA A 363 -12.46 -2.83 18.13
C ALA A 363 -13.77 -3.56 17.79
N ILE A 364 -13.77 -4.35 16.71
CA ILE A 364 -14.75 -5.40 16.47
C ILE A 364 -14.08 -6.72 16.85
N ARG A 365 -14.49 -7.31 17.98
CA ARG A 365 -14.02 -8.62 18.45
C ARG A 365 -14.89 -9.72 17.83
N LEU A 366 -14.31 -10.53 16.95
CA LEU A 366 -14.80 -11.87 16.63
C LEU A 366 -13.96 -12.87 17.44
N ALA A 367 -14.64 -13.64 18.28
CA ALA A 367 -14.05 -14.70 19.09
C ALA A 367 -13.90 -15.97 18.23
N VAL A 368 -12.66 -16.47 18.12
CA VAL A 368 -12.39 -17.86 17.74
C VAL A 368 -11.34 -18.39 18.69
N THR A 369 -11.76 -19.24 19.61
CA THR A 369 -10.91 -19.99 20.53
C THR A 369 -10.35 -21.22 19.84
N ARG A 370 -9.02 -21.37 19.77
CA ARG A 370 -8.40 -22.68 19.60
C ARG A 370 -7.05 -22.73 20.31
N THR A 371 -7.04 -23.50 21.39
CA THR A 371 -5.91 -23.84 22.26
C THR A 371 -5.26 -25.13 21.75
N GLU A 372 -3.94 -25.14 21.60
CA GLU A 372 -3.12 -26.35 21.77
C GLU A 372 -1.75 -25.98 22.38
N PRO A 373 -1.15 -26.87 23.20
CA PRO A 373 0.02 -26.55 24.01
C PRO A 373 1.33 -26.95 23.31
N ARG A 374 2.39 -26.17 23.54
CA ARG A 374 3.76 -26.59 23.23
C ARG A 374 4.66 -26.42 24.45
N ALA A 375 5.33 -27.51 24.79
CA ALA A 375 6.18 -27.69 25.95
C ALA A 375 7.55 -27.00 25.81
N GLY A 376 8.06 -26.53 26.96
CA GLY A 376 9.45 -26.72 27.40
C GLY A 376 10.50 -25.71 26.92
N THR A 377 10.97 -24.83 27.81
CA THR A 377 12.21 -25.04 28.61
C THR A 377 12.72 -23.69 29.12
N GLN A 378 12.75 -23.54 30.45
CA GLN A 378 13.35 -22.42 31.18
C GLN A 378 14.87 -22.42 31.09
N ARG A 379 15.48 -21.23 31.04
CA ARG A 379 16.77 -20.97 31.71
C ARG A 379 16.85 -19.51 32.17
N SER A 380 17.04 -19.37 33.47
CA SER A 380 17.20 -18.15 34.25
C SER A 380 18.53 -17.44 33.96
N ALA A 381 18.53 -16.11 34.01
CA ALA A 381 19.65 -15.34 34.55
C ALA A 381 19.18 -13.94 34.95
N ALA A 382 19.41 -13.64 36.22
CA ALA A 382 19.12 -12.38 36.88
C ALA A 382 19.98 -11.22 36.35
N ARG A 383 19.39 -10.01 36.33
CA ARG A 383 20.11 -8.76 36.59
C ARG A 383 19.12 -7.70 37.05
N GLN A 384 19.14 -7.46 38.36
CA GLN A 384 18.58 -6.28 38.99
C GLN A 384 19.45 -5.07 38.64
N SER A 385 18.82 -3.93 38.35
CA SER A 385 19.42 -2.61 38.54
C SER A 385 18.31 -1.56 38.72
N PRO A 386 18.54 -0.53 39.56
CA PRO A 386 17.45 0.16 40.24
C PRO A 386 16.92 1.39 39.50
N VAL A 387 15.64 1.64 39.78
CA VAL A 387 14.81 2.77 39.37
C VAL A 387 15.30 4.07 40.02
N GLN A 388 15.61 5.08 39.21
CA GLN A 388 15.65 6.48 39.66
C GLN A 388 14.33 7.16 39.32
N ALA A 389 13.55 7.45 40.36
CA ALA A 389 12.37 8.28 40.31
C ALA A 389 12.76 9.75 40.05
N ARG A 390 12.15 10.38 39.04
CA ARG A 390 12.15 11.85 38.88
C ARG A 390 10.77 12.41 39.18
N ARG A 391 10.76 13.36 40.10
CA ARG A 391 9.62 14.10 40.62
C ARG A 391 8.99 14.98 39.53
N HIS A 392 7.66 15.01 39.48
CA HIS A 392 6.88 16.03 38.80
C HIS A 392 6.84 17.30 39.65
N HIS A 393 7.22 18.44 39.09
CA HIS A 393 6.94 19.76 39.66
C HIS A 393 5.91 20.43 38.75
N TRP A 394 4.69 20.58 39.28
CA TRP A 394 3.69 21.53 38.81
C TRP A 394 4.11 22.94 39.27
N LEU A 395 4.06 23.92 38.38
CA LEU A 395 3.91 25.34 38.71
C LEU A 395 3.16 26.08 37.59
N SER A 396 2.43 27.08 38.05
CA SER A 396 1.24 27.72 37.50
C SER A 396 1.41 28.56 36.24
N THR A 397 0.28 28.71 35.56
CA THR A 397 -0.12 29.77 34.62
C THR A 397 -0.13 31.15 35.26
N GLU A 398 0.56 32.11 34.66
CA GLU A 398 0.21 33.54 34.72
C GLU A 398 0.63 34.22 33.41
N GLY A 399 -0.30 35.00 32.85
CA GLY A 399 -0.19 35.60 31.53
C GLY A 399 0.63 36.90 31.51
N SER A 400 1.33 37.13 30.40
CA SER A 400 1.77 38.47 29.97
C SER A 400 2.01 38.51 28.46
N HIS A 401 1.79 39.71 27.92
CA HIS A 401 1.65 40.11 26.51
C HIS A 401 2.80 39.73 25.56
N PRO A 402 2.56 39.66 24.23
CA PRO A 402 3.53 39.14 23.29
C PRO A 402 4.62 40.17 22.94
N THR A 403 5.84 39.93 23.42
CA THR A 403 7.05 40.59 22.93
C THR A 403 7.46 39.99 21.58
N ARG A 404 7.77 40.87 20.61
CA ARG A 404 8.30 40.55 19.27
C ARG A 404 9.46 39.56 19.35
N LYS A 405 9.31 38.38 18.73
CA LYS A 405 10.36 37.36 18.64
C LYS A 405 11.32 37.70 17.49
N SER A 406 12.60 37.91 17.80
CA SER A 406 13.66 37.85 16.79
C SER A 406 14.02 36.36 16.57
N ILE A 407 14.06 35.93 15.32
CA ILE A 407 14.43 34.56 14.96
C ILE A 407 15.92 34.56 14.63
N MET A 408 16.71 33.99 15.54
CA MET A 408 18.15 33.81 15.36
C MET A 408 18.38 32.50 14.59
N THR A 409 18.92 32.60 13.38
CA THR A 409 19.24 31.43 12.57
C THR A 409 20.47 30.70 13.11
N ARG A 410 20.65 29.43 12.74
CA ARG A 410 21.76 28.53 13.17
C ARG A 410 23.18 29.06 12.86
N TYR A 411 23.29 30.21 12.18
CA TYR A 411 24.53 30.89 11.80
C TYR A 411 24.66 32.31 12.39
N GLY A 412 23.85 32.67 13.40
CA GLY A 412 24.01 33.92 14.14
C GLY A 412 23.59 35.20 13.38
N ARG A 413 22.90 35.08 12.25
CA ARG A 413 22.32 36.25 11.55
C ARG A 413 20.88 36.48 11.98
N THR A 414 20.60 37.73 12.39
CA THR A 414 19.27 38.29 12.63
C THR A 414 18.67 38.75 11.29
N SER A 415 17.64 38.05 10.81
CA SER A 415 16.85 38.47 9.65
C SER A 415 15.69 39.35 10.12
N ARG A 416 15.48 40.50 9.49
CA ARG A 416 14.23 41.26 9.62
C ARG A 416 13.12 40.57 8.82
N GLU A 417 11.90 40.68 9.31
CA GLU A 417 10.70 40.13 8.68
C GLU A 417 10.38 40.90 7.39
N PRO A 418 9.98 40.25 6.28
CA PRO A 418 9.59 40.95 5.06
C PRO A 418 8.30 41.75 5.28
N GLU A 419 8.30 43.02 4.88
CA GLU A 419 7.12 43.89 4.91
C GLU A 419 6.01 43.31 4.01
N ARG A 420 4.81 43.19 4.57
CA ARG A 420 3.61 42.79 3.83
C ARG A 420 3.27 43.87 2.81
N TRP A 421 3.24 43.48 1.54
CA TRP A 421 2.62 44.28 0.48
C TRP A 421 1.10 44.34 0.70
N VAL A 422 0.55 45.55 0.68
CA VAL A 422 -0.89 45.82 0.65
C VAL A 422 -1.26 46.14 -0.81
N PRO A 423 -2.31 45.54 -1.40
CA PRO A 423 -2.76 45.91 -2.74
C PRO A 423 -3.52 47.25 -2.69
N TRP A 424 -3.28 48.08 -3.71
CA TRP A 424 -4.18 49.16 -4.12
C TRP A 424 -5.20 48.62 -5.12
#